data_AF-A0A8H7KAJ3-F1
#
_entry.id   AF-A0A8H7KAJ3-F1
#
_cell.length_a   1.000
_cell.length_b   1.000
_cell.length_c   1.000
_cell.angle_alpha   90.00
_cell.angle_beta   90.00
_cell.angle_gamma   90.00
#
_symmetry.space_group_name_H-M   'P 1'
#
loop_
_entity.id
_entity.type
_entity.pdbx_description
1 polymer ?
#
loop_
_entity_poly.entity_id
_entity_poly.type
_entity_poly.pdbx_seq_one_letter_code
_entity_poly.pdbx_strand_id
1 'polypeptide(L)'
;MLTKAGETYIIFDALDESERYSGSYSSKSLLDWIKSVHDESINIHILVTSRPEQDIMASFNGWVRNDKIIQLQSELVSDDITAYTKARVSEMARWKERSDIQAEIETTLLEKANGMFRWLACQFDTLEQCLDPPSVRRELQNLPDAGCDICTNFATDTSESSKHGEAPSAIFDLQRTASET
;
A
#
# COMPACT_ATOMS: atom_id res chain seq x y z
N MET A 1 -28.08 -18.59 2.69
CA MET A 1 -27.61 -18.60 4.09
C MET A 1 -27.26 -17.20 4.58
N LEU A 2 -26.75 -16.29 3.73
CA LEU A 2 -26.44 -14.89 4.08
C LEU A 2 -27.64 -13.92 4.04
N THR A 3 -28.72 -14.29 3.35
CA THR A 3 -29.96 -13.48 3.25
C THR A 3 -30.80 -13.39 4.53
N LYS A 4 -30.40 -14.08 5.61
CA LYS A 4 -31.02 -13.99 6.94
C LYS A 4 -30.19 -13.17 7.94
N ALA A 5 -28.93 -12.85 7.60
CA ALA A 5 -28.13 -11.91 8.37
C ALA A 5 -28.54 -10.48 7.97
N GLY A 6 -28.35 -9.51 8.86
CA GLY A 6 -28.51 -8.10 8.52
C GLY A 6 -27.42 -7.63 7.54
N GLU A 7 -27.04 -6.36 7.62
CA GLU A 7 -25.90 -5.84 6.85
C GLU A 7 -24.62 -6.63 7.19
N THR A 8 -23.97 -7.15 6.15
CA THR A 8 -22.76 -7.97 6.25
C THR A 8 -21.66 -7.32 5.44
N TYR A 9 -20.47 -7.19 6.02
CA TYR A 9 -19.29 -6.59 5.38
C TYR A 9 -18.22 -7.65 5.19
N ILE A 10 -17.69 -7.76 3.97
CA ILE A 10 -16.61 -8.68 3.61
C ILE A 10 -15.44 -7.86 3.08
N ILE A 11 -14.25 -8.05 3.64
CA ILE A 11 -13.05 -7.32 3.25
C ILE A 11 -12.02 -8.32 2.70
N PHE A 12 -11.61 -8.12 1.45
CA PHE A 12 -10.51 -8.83 0.81
C PHE A 12 -9.28 -7.93 0.82
N ASP A 13 -8.38 -8.19 1.75
CA ASP A 13 -7.09 -7.51 1.81
C ASP A 13 -6.09 -8.18 0.85
N ALA A 14 -5.27 -7.37 0.16
CA ALA A 14 -4.24 -7.79 -0.80
C ALA A 14 -4.67 -8.95 -1.74
N LEU A 15 -5.75 -8.77 -2.51
CA LEU A 15 -6.30 -9.81 -3.39
C LEU A 15 -5.27 -10.37 -4.40
N ASP A 16 -4.32 -9.55 -4.85
CA ASP A 16 -3.23 -9.96 -5.75
C ASP A 16 -2.29 -11.02 -5.14
N GLU A 17 -2.21 -11.12 -3.81
CA GLU A 17 -1.40 -12.14 -3.13
C GLU A 17 -2.14 -13.49 -2.95
N SER A 18 -3.43 -13.55 -3.29
CA SER A 18 -4.23 -14.78 -3.14
C SER A 18 -3.83 -15.91 -4.11
N GLU A 19 -2.98 -15.62 -5.10
CA GLU A 19 -2.75 -16.46 -6.29
C GLU A 19 -1.29 -16.87 -6.56
N ARG A 20 -0.38 -16.84 -5.56
CA ARG A 20 1.03 -17.17 -5.82
C ARG A 20 1.41 -18.66 -5.83
N TYR A 21 0.48 -19.59 -5.65
CA TYR A 21 0.80 -21.02 -5.47
C TYR A 21 0.00 -21.98 -6.35
N SER A 22 0.08 -21.84 -7.67
CA SER A 22 -0.07 -22.95 -8.62
C SER A 22 -0.04 -22.37 -10.04
N GLY A 23 0.85 -22.84 -10.91
CA GLY A 23 1.02 -22.35 -12.29
C GLY A 23 -0.14 -22.60 -13.25
N SER A 24 -1.39 -22.36 -12.85
CA SER A 24 -2.59 -22.36 -13.68
C SER A 24 -3.71 -21.54 -13.03
N TYR A 25 -4.29 -20.61 -13.79
CA TYR A 25 -5.38 -19.67 -13.45
C TYR A 25 -6.41 -20.20 -12.42
N SER A 26 -6.36 -19.68 -11.20
CA SER A 26 -7.40 -19.88 -10.17
C SER A 26 -8.10 -18.56 -9.78
N SER A 27 -7.56 -17.41 -10.21
CA SER A 27 -8.02 -16.05 -9.81
C SER A 27 -9.44 -15.81 -10.29
N LYS A 28 -9.72 -16.38 -11.46
CA LYS A 28 -11.04 -16.37 -12.06
C LYS A 28 -12.09 -16.99 -11.15
N SER A 29 -11.78 -18.05 -10.41
CA SER A 29 -12.76 -18.70 -9.52
C SER A 29 -13.13 -17.83 -8.31
N LEU A 30 -12.16 -17.12 -7.74
CA LEU A 30 -12.40 -16.19 -6.64
C LEU A 30 -13.10 -14.92 -7.12
N LEU A 31 -12.64 -14.33 -8.22
CA LEU A 31 -13.25 -13.15 -8.84
C LEU A 31 -14.69 -13.42 -9.31
N ASP A 32 -14.94 -14.58 -9.90
CA ASP A 32 -16.29 -15.02 -10.31
C ASP A 32 -17.20 -15.20 -9.09
N TRP A 33 -16.66 -15.73 -7.98
CA TRP A 33 -17.40 -15.85 -6.72
C TRP A 33 -17.68 -14.49 -6.07
N ILE A 34 -16.72 -13.56 -6.06
CA ILE A 34 -16.92 -12.19 -5.55
C ILE A 34 -18.05 -11.54 -6.35
N LYS A 35 -18.04 -11.69 -7.67
CA LYS A 35 -19.10 -11.21 -8.55
C LYS A 35 -20.45 -11.86 -8.24
N SER A 36 -20.51 -13.18 -8.08
CA SER A 36 -21.77 -13.86 -7.78
C SER A 36 -22.37 -13.39 -6.45
N VAL A 37 -21.54 -13.20 -5.42
CA VAL A 37 -21.98 -12.69 -4.12
C VAL A 37 -22.49 -11.26 -4.22
N HIS A 38 -21.78 -10.40 -4.97
CA HIS A 38 -22.20 -9.02 -5.24
C HIS A 38 -23.56 -8.96 -5.96
N ASP A 39 -23.77 -9.82 -6.96
CA ASP A 39 -24.99 -9.81 -7.77
C ASP A 39 -26.20 -10.34 -6.99
N GLU A 40 -26.02 -11.41 -6.21
CA GLU A 40 -27.09 -12.15 -5.52
C GLU A 40 -27.62 -11.48 -4.25
N SER A 41 -26.82 -10.60 -3.59
CA SER A 41 -27.16 -10.11 -2.25
C SER A 41 -27.16 -8.58 -2.16
N ILE A 42 -28.22 -8.01 -1.60
CA ILE A 42 -28.35 -6.56 -1.38
C ILE A 42 -27.83 -6.09 -0.02
N ASN A 43 -27.67 -7.01 0.93
CA ASN A 43 -27.21 -6.75 2.30
C ASN A 43 -25.72 -7.08 2.51
N ILE A 44 -24.98 -7.31 1.42
CA ILE A 44 -23.55 -7.63 1.47
C ILE A 44 -22.78 -6.46 0.85
N HIS A 45 -21.83 -5.95 1.63
CA HIS A 45 -20.89 -4.91 1.21
C HIS A 45 -19.52 -5.54 1.09
N ILE A 46 -18.87 -5.38 -0.06
CA ILE A 46 -17.55 -5.96 -0.30
C ILE A 46 -16.55 -4.83 -0.50
N LEU A 47 -15.45 -4.88 0.24
CA LEU A 47 -14.29 -4.02 0.02
C LEU A 47 -13.13 -4.90 -0.42
N VAL A 48 -12.49 -4.56 -1.53
CA VAL A 48 -11.31 -5.29 -2.03
C VAL A 48 -10.15 -4.31 -2.12
N THR A 49 -8.97 -4.72 -1.69
CA THR A 49 -7.72 -4.00 -1.94
C THR A 49 -6.79 -4.90 -2.74
N SER A 50 -6.12 -4.36 -3.76
CA SER A 50 -5.12 -5.11 -4.52
C SER A 50 -4.14 -4.19 -5.23
N ARG A 51 -3.01 -4.72 -5.72
CA ARG A 51 -2.29 -4.08 -6.82
C ARG A 51 -3.16 -4.07 -8.09
N PRO A 52 -3.05 -3.06 -8.97
CA PRO A 52 -3.87 -2.92 -10.17
C PRO A 52 -3.32 -3.81 -11.30
N GLU A 53 -3.23 -5.10 -11.02
CA GLU A 53 -2.80 -6.10 -12.00
C GLU A 53 -3.82 -6.20 -13.14
N GLN A 54 -3.34 -6.49 -14.35
CA GLN A 54 -4.15 -6.38 -15.56
C GLN A 54 -5.39 -7.28 -15.53
N ASP A 55 -5.26 -8.50 -15.01
CA ASP A 55 -6.33 -9.48 -14.88
C ASP A 55 -7.38 -9.07 -13.84
N ILE A 56 -6.94 -8.57 -12.68
CA ILE A 56 -7.82 -8.04 -11.63
C ILE A 56 -8.60 -6.84 -12.15
N MET A 57 -7.89 -5.87 -12.75
CA MET A 57 -8.51 -4.67 -13.34
C MET A 57 -9.49 -5.03 -14.46
N ALA A 58 -9.11 -5.95 -15.37
CA ALA A 58 -9.98 -6.38 -16.46
C ALA A 58 -11.26 -7.07 -15.94
N SER A 59 -11.15 -7.85 -14.87
CA SER A 59 -12.30 -8.49 -14.23
C SER A 59 -13.26 -7.46 -13.63
N PHE A 60 -12.75 -6.55 -12.78
CA PHE A 60 -13.60 -5.57 -12.11
C PHE A 60 -14.19 -4.54 -13.06
N ASN A 61 -13.44 -4.05 -14.07
CA ASN A 61 -13.97 -3.10 -15.06
C ASN A 61 -15.18 -3.63 -15.84
N GLY A 62 -15.39 -4.96 -15.87
CA GLY A 62 -16.54 -5.57 -16.55
C GLY A 62 -17.88 -5.42 -15.81
N TRP A 63 -17.88 -5.10 -14.51
CA TRP A 63 -19.10 -5.07 -13.70
C TRP A 63 -19.08 -4.13 -12.49
N VAL A 64 -17.94 -3.53 -12.16
CA VAL A 64 -17.79 -2.50 -11.12
C VAL A 64 -17.80 -1.13 -11.80
N ARG A 65 -18.50 -0.17 -11.20
CA ARG A 65 -18.51 1.21 -11.70
C ARG A 65 -17.15 1.88 -11.44
N ASN A 66 -16.67 2.69 -12.38
CA ASN A 66 -15.38 3.36 -12.25
C ASN A 66 -15.30 4.30 -11.03
N ASP A 67 -16.40 4.91 -10.60
CA ASP A 67 -16.45 5.76 -9.40
C ASP A 67 -16.32 4.98 -8.08
N LYS A 68 -16.35 3.64 -8.16
CA LYS A 68 -16.11 2.73 -7.05
C LYS A 68 -14.69 2.14 -7.04
N ILE A 69 -13.86 2.52 -8.01
CA ILE A 69 -12.45 2.12 -8.09
C ILE A 69 -11.60 3.32 -7.69
N ILE A 70 -10.91 3.22 -6.56
CA ILE A 70 -10.05 4.25 -6.01
C ILE A 70 -8.61 3.82 -6.26
N GLN A 71 -7.91 4.52 -7.14
CA GLN A 71 -6.47 4.30 -7.39
C GLN A 71 -5.63 5.18 -6.47
N LEU A 72 -4.76 4.58 -5.66
CA LEU A 72 -3.86 5.31 -4.77
C LEU A 72 -2.58 5.69 -5.52
N GLN A 73 -2.68 6.64 -6.45
CA GLN A 73 -1.54 7.10 -7.23
C GLN A 73 -0.55 7.90 -6.37
N SER A 74 0.75 7.71 -6.60
CA SER A 74 1.84 8.37 -5.86
C SER A 74 1.72 9.91 -5.85
N GLU A 75 1.26 10.50 -6.95
CA GLU A 75 1.06 11.94 -7.08
C GLU A 75 0.00 12.46 -6.10
N LEU A 76 -1.08 11.70 -5.89
CA LEU A 76 -2.19 12.07 -4.99
C LEU A 76 -1.80 12.02 -3.52
N VAL A 77 -0.79 11.24 -3.16
CA VAL A 77 -0.32 11.08 -1.77
C VAL A 77 0.96 11.86 -1.46
N SER A 78 1.51 12.59 -2.44
CA SER A 78 2.79 13.29 -2.29
C SER A 78 2.78 14.38 -1.20
N ASP A 79 1.68 15.15 -1.11
CA ASP A 79 1.49 16.16 -0.07
C ASP A 79 1.35 15.52 1.32
N ASP A 80 0.59 14.44 1.42
CA ASP A 80 0.40 13.69 2.67
C ASP A 80 1.70 13.03 3.13
N ILE A 81 2.51 12.50 2.21
CA ILE A 81 3.85 11.98 2.48
C ILE A 81 4.76 13.08 3.01
N THR A 82 4.70 14.26 2.41
CA THR A 82 5.48 15.43 2.86
C THR A 82 5.06 15.84 4.26
N ALA A 83 3.75 15.93 4.52
CA ALA A 83 3.21 16.26 5.83
C ALA A 83 3.59 15.21 6.89
N TYR A 84 3.46 13.92 6.57
CA TYR A 84 3.83 12.82 7.45
C TYR A 84 5.32 12.85 7.80
N THR A 85 6.19 13.04 6.80
CA THR A 85 7.65 13.08 6.99
C THR A 85 8.04 14.22 7.91
N LYS A 86 7.53 15.43 7.66
CA LYS A 86 7.78 16.61 8.51
C LYS A 86 7.28 16.41 9.94
N ALA A 87 6.09 15.85 10.10
CA ALA A 87 5.53 15.55 11.42
C ALA A 87 6.45 14.60 12.20
N ARG A 88 6.82 13.46 11.60
CA ARG A 88 7.70 12.46 12.22
C ARG A 88 9.08 13.03 12.57
N VAL A 89 9.69 13.82 11.68
CA VAL A 89 10.99 14.46 11.94
C VAL A 89 10.91 15.45 13.10
N SER A 90 9.81 16.21 13.22
CA SER A 90 9.60 17.14 14.32
C SER A 90 9.43 16.46 15.68
N GLU A 91 8.93 15.22 15.70
CA GLU A 91 8.76 14.40 16.91
C GLU A 91 10.07 13.77 17.41
N MET A 92 11.12 13.75 16.57
CA MET A 92 12.44 13.23 16.94
C MET A 92 13.14 14.18 17.92
N ALA A 93 12.83 14.05 19.22
CA ALA A 93 13.34 14.90 20.29
C ALA A 93 14.87 15.02 20.32
N ARG A 94 15.58 13.97 19.90
CA ARG A 94 17.06 13.95 19.80
C ARG A 94 17.60 15.01 18.84
N TRP A 95 16.89 15.28 17.76
CA TRP A 95 17.33 16.15 16.67
C TRP A 95 16.67 17.51 16.67
N LYS A 96 15.90 17.84 17.72
CA LYS A 96 15.10 19.07 17.81
C LYS A 96 15.90 20.36 17.61
N GLU A 97 17.13 20.40 18.12
CA GLU A 97 18.04 21.56 18.00
C GLU A 97 19.02 21.43 16.81
N ARG A 98 18.83 20.42 15.95
CA ARG A 98 19.72 20.06 14.84
C ARG A 98 18.98 20.14 13.52
N SER A 99 18.69 21.37 13.10
CA SER A 99 18.03 21.65 11.82
C SER A 99 18.79 21.11 10.61
N ASP A 100 20.12 21.02 10.70
CA ASP A 100 20.96 20.39 9.67
C ASP A 100 20.62 18.91 9.47
N ILE A 101 20.42 18.18 10.56
CA ILE A 101 20.10 16.74 10.53
C ILE A 101 18.63 16.51 10.15
N GLN A 102 17.71 17.33 10.66
CA GLN A 102 16.30 17.24 10.29
C GLN A 102 16.09 17.47 8.79
N ALA A 103 16.72 18.50 8.23
CA ALA A 103 16.65 18.78 6.79
C ALA A 103 17.25 17.66 5.94
N GLU A 104 18.35 17.05 6.38
CA GLU A 104 19.00 15.93 5.69
C GLU A 104 18.08 14.69 5.68
N ILE A 105 17.42 14.37 6.81
CA ILE A 105 16.44 13.29 6.90
C ILE A 105 15.25 13.57 5.98
N GLU A 106 14.61 14.74 6.10
CA GLU A 106 13.44 15.09 5.29
C GLU A 106 13.73 14.99 3.80
N THR A 107 14.82 15.62 3.34
CA THR A 107 15.16 15.67 1.92
C THR A 107 15.41 14.26 1.38
N THR A 108 16.25 13.48 2.07
CA THR A 108 16.63 12.13 1.61
C THR A 108 15.43 11.20 1.59
N LEU A 109 14.59 11.23 2.62
CA LEU A 109 13.42 10.36 2.71
C LEU A 109 12.34 10.73 1.68
N LEU A 110 12.08 12.02 1.44
CA LEU A 110 11.10 12.45 0.43
C LEU A 110 11.54 12.11 -0.99
N GLU A 111 12.82 12.28 -1.31
CA GLU A 111 13.38 11.90 -2.62
C GLU A 111 13.24 10.41 -2.90
N LYS A 112 13.35 9.57 -1.86
CA LYS A 112 13.34 8.10 -1.98
C LYS A 112 11.99 7.46 -1.71
N ALA A 113 11.02 8.12 -1.08
CA ALA A 113 9.77 7.50 -0.64
C ALA A 113 8.93 6.91 -1.78
N ASN A 114 9.00 7.49 -2.99
CA ASN A 114 8.28 7.05 -4.19
C ASN A 114 6.79 6.70 -3.94
N GLY A 115 6.09 7.47 -3.11
CA GLY A 115 4.67 7.22 -2.82
C GLY A 115 4.38 6.23 -1.67
N MET A 116 5.39 5.70 -0.98
CA MET A 116 5.23 4.61 -0.01
C MET A 116 5.36 5.10 1.46
N PHE A 117 4.22 5.32 2.12
CA PHE A 117 4.18 5.61 3.57
C PHE A 117 4.82 4.50 4.40
N ARG A 118 4.60 3.24 4.03
CA ARG A 118 5.13 2.09 4.76
C ARG A 118 6.65 2.08 4.74
N TRP A 119 7.25 2.36 3.58
CA TRP A 119 8.69 2.47 3.44
C TRP A 119 9.24 3.58 4.35
N LEU A 120 8.61 4.76 4.36
CA LEU A 120 8.99 5.86 5.26
C LEU A 120 8.92 5.47 6.73
N ALA A 121 7.84 4.81 7.15
CA ALA A 121 7.70 4.33 8.52
C ALA A 121 8.85 3.39 8.91
N CYS A 122 9.22 2.43 8.06
CA CYS A 122 10.35 1.53 8.31
C CYS A 122 11.69 2.29 8.41
N GLN A 123 11.88 3.35 7.59
CA GLN A 123 13.10 4.16 7.68
C GLN A 123 13.13 4.97 8.98
N PHE A 124 12.01 5.53 9.42
CA PHE A 124 11.93 6.23 10.69
C PHE A 124 12.25 5.32 11.88
N ASP A 125 11.71 4.09 11.91
CA ASP A 125 11.99 3.13 12.97
C ASP A 125 13.50 2.79 13.07
N THR A 126 14.20 2.81 11.93
CA THR A 126 15.66 2.63 11.86
C THR A 126 16.41 3.88 12.33
N LEU A 127 16.00 5.07 11.87
CA LEU A 127 16.63 6.34 12.21
C LEU A 127 16.44 6.73 13.69
N GLU A 128 15.35 6.30 14.33
CA GLU A 128 15.12 6.48 15.76
C GLU A 128 16.18 5.78 16.63
N GLN A 129 16.81 4.71 16.11
CA GLN A 129 17.88 4.00 16.81
C GLN A 129 19.24 4.70 16.70
N CYS A 130 19.39 5.69 15.80
CA CYS A 130 20.63 6.41 15.62
C CYS A 130 20.86 7.41 16.76
N LEU A 131 22.00 7.27 17.45
CA LEU A 131 22.29 8.09 18.64
C LEU A 131 23.12 9.34 18.33
N ASP A 132 23.83 9.34 17.20
CA ASP A 132 24.79 10.37 16.80
C ASP A 132 24.63 10.74 15.30
N PRO A 133 25.02 11.97 14.90
CA PRO A 133 24.88 12.42 13.51
C PRO A 133 25.61 11.54 12.47
N PRO A 134 26.85 11.08 12.70
CA PRO A 134 27.50 10.14 11.80
C PRO A 134 26.69 8.86 11.54
N SER A 135 26.05 8.30 12.57
CA SER A 135 25.19 7.12 12.42
C SER A 135 23.94 7.42 11.57
N VAL A 136 23.26 8.55 11.79
CA VAL A 136 22.13 8.98 10.93
C VAL A 136 22.53 9.06 9.47
N ARG A 137 23.64 9.76 9.17
CA ARG A 137 24.11 9.94 7.79
C ARG A 137 24.45 8.61 7.11
N ARG A 138 25.01 7.67 7.88
CA ARG A 138 25.30 6.32 7.39
C ARG A 138 24.03 5.57 7.01
N GLU A 139 23.00 5.63 7.85
CA GLU A 139 21.71 5.01 7.52
C GLU A 139 21.06 5.67 6.31
N LEU A 140 21.07 7.02 6.22
CA LEU A 140 20.54 7.76 5.07
C LEU A 140 21.24 7.39 3.74
N GLN A 141 22.54 7.10 3.78
CA GLN A 141 23.31 6.64 2.61
C GLN A 141 22.96 5.21 2.19
N ASN A 142 22.58 4.35 3.14
CA ASN A 142 22.33 2.92 2.93
C ASN A 142 20.84 2.56 2.86
N LEU A 143 19.95 3.54 2.72
CA LEU A 143 18.52 3.28 2.62
C LEU A 143 18.20 2.37 1.43
N PRO A 144 17.31 1.38 1.60
CA PRO A 144 16.87 0.51 0.52
C PRO A 144 16.07 1.32 -0.52
N ASP A 145 16.07 0.84 -1.76
CA ASP A 145 15.18 1.40 -2.78
C ASP A 145 13.72 1.22 -2.35
N ALA A 146 12.86 2.18 -2.72
CA ALA A 146 11.46 2.23 -2.29
C ALA A 146 10.70 0.92 -2.56
N GLY A 147 10.94 0.30 -3.72
CA GLY A 147 10.25 -0.91 -4.19
C GLY A 147 10.81 -2.23 -3.65
N CYS A 148 11.58 -2.21 -2.57
CA CYS A 148 12.01 -3.41 -1.88
C CYS A 148 11.09 -3.65 -0.68
N ASP A 149 10.18 -4.63 -0.78
CA ASP A 149 9.21 -5.05 0.25
C ASP A 149 9.84 -5.50 1.59
N ILE A 150 11.16 -5.39 1.77
CA ILE A 150 11.89 -5.95 2.89
C ILE A 150 11.96 -4.93 4.03
N CYS A 151 10.86 -4.78 4.77
CA CYS A 151 10.89 -4.30 6.15
C CYS A 151 11.25 -5.46 7.12
N THR A 152 12.32 -6.20 6.84
CA THR A 152 12.94 -7.13 7.79
C THR A 152 14.43 -6.89 7.85
N ASN A 153 14.83 -6.16 8.88
CA ASN A 153 16.10 -6.22 9.61
C ASN A 153 17.27 -6.98 8.98
N PHE A 154 18.32 -6.20 8.68
CA PHE A 154 19.75 -6.51 8.68
C PHE A 154 20.35 -7.35 7.53
N ALA A 155 21.24 -6.67 6.80
CA ALA A 155 22.58 -7.13 6.45
C ALA A 155 22.75 -8.64 6.20
N THR A 156 22.55 -9.08 4.96
CA THR A 156 23.49 -9.90 4.16
C THR A 156 22.76 -10.31 2.88
N ASP A 157 23.38 -10.00 1.75
CA ASP A 157 23.39 -10.81 0.52
C ASP A 157 22.06 -11.45 0.07
N THR A 158 21.48 -10.98 -1.02
CA THR A 158 21.60 -11.65 -2.33
C THR A 158 20.75 -10.97 -3.40
N SER A 159 21.32 -11.00 -4.60
CA SER A 159 20.72 -10.74 -5.89
C SER A 159 19.32 -11.32 -6.08
N GLU A 160 18.36 -10.48 -6.44
CA GLU A 160 17.47 -10.72 -7.59
C GLU A 160 16.68 -9.43 -7.90
N SER A 161 17.20 -8.65 -8.84
CA SER A 161 16.49 -7.52 -9.44
C SER A 161 15.44 -8.08 -10.40
N SER A 162 14.23 -8.33 -9.91
CA SER A 162 13.07 -8.41 -10.80
C SER A 162 12.53 -7.00 -11.01
N LYS A 163 12.88 -6.42 -12.17
CA LYS A 163 12.38 -5.11 -12.60
C LYS A 163 10.91 -5.25 -13.01
N HIS A 164 10.00 -5.19 -12.05
CA HIS A 164 8.62 -4.78 -12.31
C HIS A 164 8.43 -3.44 -11.59
N GLY A 165 8.21 -2.38 -12.36
CA GLY A 165 7.82 -1.09 -11.80
C GLY A 165 6.55 -1.32 -10.98
N GLU A 166 6.65 -1.04 -9.68
CA GLU A 166 5.59 -1.35 -8.74
C GLU A 166 4.38 -0.43 -8.99
N ALA A 167 3.23 -1.04 -9.27
CA ALA A 167 2.02 -0.32 -9.59
C ALA A 167 1.31 0.11 -8.29
N PRO A 168 0.82 1.36 -8.19
CA PRO A 168 0.15 1.87 -7.01
C PRO A 168 -1.09 1.05 -6.64
N SER A 169 -1.28 0.73 -5.36
CA SER A 169 -2.44 -0.02 -4.87
C SER A 169 -3.78 0.58 -5.32
N ALA A 170 -4.76 -0.29 -5.59
CA ALA A 170 -6.14 0.06 -5.89
C ALA A 170 -7.08 -0.48 -4.79
N ILE A 171 -8.07 0.32 -4.45
CA ILE A 171 -9.19 -0.07 -3.58
C ILE A 171 -10.45 -0.13 -4.44
N PHE A 172 -11.18 -1.23 -4.35
CA PHE A 172 -12.46 -1.43 -5.00
C PHE A 172 -13.55 -1.47 -3.92
N ASP A 173 -14.36 -0.41 -3.88
CA ASP A 173 -15.49 -0.28 -2.95
C ASP A 173 -16.77 -0.79 -3.61
N LEU A 174 -17.08 -2.07 -3.44
CA LEU A 174 -18.22 -2.74 -4.08
C LEU A 174 -19.51 -2.56 -3.27
N GLN A 175 -19.83 -1.31 -2.92
CA GLN A 175 -21.10 -0.96 -2.30
C GLN A 175 -22.20 -0.79 -3.35
N ARG A 176 -23.30 -1.53 -3.20
CA ARG A 176 -24.56 -1.20 -3.86
C ARG A 176 -25.14 0.04 -3.17
N THR A 177 -25.32 1.13 -3.91
CA THR A 177 -26.12 2.26 -3.45
C THR A 177 -27.59 1.92 -3.64
N ALA A 178 -28.39 2.03 -2.58
CA ALA A 178 -29.83 1.83 -2.63
C ALA A 178 -30.52 3.01 -3.33
N SER A 179 -30.54 3.01 -4.66
CA SER A 179 -31.50 3.72 -5.53
C SER A 179 -31.17 3.24 -6.95
N GLU A 180 -32.03 2.51 -7.65
CA GLU A 180 -33.25 3.01 -8.29
C GLU A 180 -34.32 1.89 -8.36
N THR A 181 -35.42 2.07 -7.63
CA THR A 181 -36.75 1.59 -8.01
C THR A 181 -37.43 2.62 -8.89
#